data_AF-A0A976JH17-F1
#
_entry.id   AF-A0A976JH17-F1
#
_cell.length_a   1.000
_cell.length_b   1.000
_cell.length_c   1.000
_cell.angle_alpha   90.00
_cell.angle_beta   90.00
_cell.angle_gamma   90.00
#
_symmetry.space_group_name_H-M   'P 1'
#
loop_
_entity.id
_entity.type
_entity.pdbx_description
1 polymer ?
#
loop_
_entity_poly.entity_id
_entity_poly.type
_entity_poly.pdbx_seq_one_letter_code
_entity_poly.pdbx_strand_id
1 'polypeptide(L)'
;MRSCNALMASIYRSSSVRNDHPDHHLGQTWTFTARHRVISRTGWHVGATSYRMNEESSKETARLIRYQGLFRFLNGFAGIAAIALSHEALSQDLTKALPMLLAALYIASANGLLQRFDESRRAAVCRLFAFIDALLLGCVLGFLQLSPIPSLIFFLALQFNALANGTWQKLVIDNLAMVIGIAATMFALQLWWTTEVSLAVCLPPLIALGVYACIFGRNSLRQMHDQHEKISQLEKQQIQLKLRNYRLSKYLSPTLLKAIQSGKDVKLETHRRKLTIFFSDIKGFSELAEEMEGEPLTNLLNNYLTEMSQIALKHGGTIDKFIGDAVMVFFGDPSTKGAKEDCLAAVSMAIDMKKHMKELQQRWANQGIRKPLEIRMGINTGYCAVGNFGTEDRLDYTLLGTEVNLASRLESAAQPGEILISHETYSLIKELVLCEERGEIQVKGFQHPVKAYAAIDLRKNLKGAHRYFEHITDGFSFYMDTDRIRNYDQDKILRSLLEAAEHLQKTRKP
;
A
#
# COMPACT_ATOMS: atom_id res chain seq x y z
N MET A 1 24.53 17.53 -31.99
CA MET A 1 24.34 16.60 -33.14
C MET A 1 25.32 15.42 -33.25
N ARG A 2 26.26 15.18 -32.29
CA ARG A 2 27.17 14.01 -32.34
C ARG A 2 26.88 12.89 -31.34
N SER A 3 26.11 13.12 -30.27
CA SER A 3 25.89 12.11 -29.22
C SER A 3 24.73 11.15 -29.48
N CYS A 4 23.78 11.48 -30.37
CA CYS A 4 22.58 10.66 -30.62
C CYS A 4 22.78 9.59 -31.72
N ASN A 5 23.76 9.77 -32.63
CA ASN A 5 24.08 8.76 -33.65
C ASN A 5 24.97 7.61 -33.12
N ALA A 6 25.65 7.79 -31.99
CA ALA A 6 26.56 6.78 -31.44
C ALA A 6 25.83 5.61 -30.75
N LEU A 7 24.67 5.87 -30.12
CA LEU A 7 23.92 4.83 -29.41
C LEU A 7 23.20 3.86 -30.36
N MET A 8 22.67 4.37 -31.49
CA MET A 8 21.94 3.55 -32.46
C MET A 8 22.85 2.71 -33.38
N ALA A 9 24.14 3.07 -33.51
CA ALA A 9 25.09 2.32 -34.33
C ALA A 9 25.74 1.13 -33.59
N SER A 10 25.69 1.11 -32.25
CA SER A 10 26.29 0.04 -31.42
C SER A 10 25.46 -1.26 -31.41
N ILE A 11 24.16 -1.18 -31.67
CA ILE A 11 23.23 -2.33 -31.57
C ILE A 11 23.27 -3.24 -32.83
N TYR A 12 23.87 -2.80 -33.93
CA TYR A 12 23.83 -3.51 -35.23
C TYR A 12 25.15 -4.15 -35.67
N ARG A 13 26.22 -4.17 -34.84
CA ARG A 13 27.57 -4.55 -35.27
C ARG A 13 28.27 -5.64 -34.44
N SER A 14 27.56 -6.68 -34.01
CA SER A 14 28.18 -7.85 -33.35
C SER A 14 27.78 -9.22 -33.92
N SER A 15 27.17 -9.28 -35.10
CA SER A 15 26.83 -10.55 -35.76
C SER A 15 27.62 -10.75 -37.06
N SER A 16 28.93 -10.92 -36.97
CA SER A 16 29.72 -11.68 -37.96
C SER A 16 31.17 -11.88 -37.53
N VAL A 17 31.60 -13.15 -37.47
CA VAL A 17 32.89 -13.72 -37.92
C VAL A 17 33.63 -14.62 -36.90
N ARG A 18 33.55 -15.92 -37.22
CA ARG A 18 34.51 -17.05 -37.21
C ARG A 18 35.18 -17.58 -35.92
N ASN A 19 34.97 -18.90 -35.77
CA ASN A 19 35.85 -19.91 -35.17
C ASN A 19 37.28 -19.83 -35.72
N ASP A 20 38.27 -19.95 -34.83
CA ASP A 20 39.43 -20.82 -34.98
C ASP A 20 40.09 -21.07 -33.60
N HIS A 21 40.31 -22.34 -33.26
CA HIS A 21 41.13 -22.88 -32.16
C HIS A 21 42.62 -22.97 -32.61
N PRO A 22 43.67 -23.32 -31.80
CA PRO A 22 43.66 -24.11 -30.55
C PRO A 22 44.67 -23.70 -29.41
N ASP A 23 44.52 -24.40 -28.27
CA ASP A 23 45.48 -24.87 -27.24
C ASP A 23 46.47 -23.95 -26.50
N HIS A 24 46.36 -23.87 -25.16
CA HIS A 24 47.28 -24.58 -24.24
C HIS A 24 46.82 -24.53 -22.74
N HIS A 25 46.67 -25.74 -22.19
CA HIS A 25 46.79 -26.26 -20.81
C HIS A 25 46.90 -25.36 -19.56
N LEU A 26 46.03 -25.67 -18.58
CA LEU A 26 46.27 -26.10 -17.18
C LEU A 26 44.99 -25.69 -16.38
N GLY A 27 44.07 -26.58 -16.04
CA GLY A 27 44.27 -27.72 -15.15
C GLY A 27 43.80 -27.34 -13.74
N GLN A 28 42.49 -27.46 -13.46
CA GLN A 28 41.96 -27.86 -12.14
C GLN A 28 40.45 -28.12 -12.21
N THR A 29 40.12 -29.39 -12.01
CA THR A 29 38.80 -29.99 -11.91
C THR A 29 38.13 -29.67 -10.57
N TRP A 30 36.90 -29.14 -10.60
CA TRP A 30 35.93 -29.28 -9.52
C TRP A 30 34.56 -29.60 -10.11
N THR A 31 34.22 -30.89 -10.14
CA THR A 31 32.89 -31.40 -10.45
C THR A 31 31.97 -31.17 -9.24
N PHE A 32 31.17 -30.11 -9.27
CA PHE A 32 30.08 -29.91 -8.32
C PHE A 32 28.77 -30.44 -8.93
N THR A 33 28.41 -31.68 -8.60
CA THR A 33 27.06 -32.23 -8.82
C THR A 33 26.07 -31.50 -7.92
N ALA A 34 25.44 -30.44 -8.43
CA ALA A 34 24.31 -29.77 -7.79
C ALA A 34 23.01 -30.55 -8.07
N ARG A 35 22.58 -31.38 -7.12
CA ARG A 35 21.21 -31.88 -7.06
C ARG A 35 20.28 -30.69 -6.80
N HIS A 36 19.55 -30.25 -7.83
CA HIS A 36 18.42 -29.34 -7.68
C HIS A 36 17.35 -29.98 -6.77
N ARG A 37 17.29 -29.55 -5.51
CA ARG A 37 16.09 -29.69 -4.69
C ARG A 37 15.31 -28.38 -4.84
N VAL A 38 14.27 -28.41 -5.66
CA VAL A 38 13.28 -27.33 -5.78
C VAL A 38 12.65 -27.14 -4.40
N ILE A 39 13.07 -26.11 -3.67
CA ILE A 39 12.42 -25.69 -2.44
C ILE A 39 11.32 -24.72 -2.85
N SER A 40 10.08 -25.18 -2.84
CA SER A 40 8.89 -24.38 -3.08
C SER A 40 8.79 -23.24 -2.04
N ARG A 41 8.72 -21.98 -2.51
CA ARG A 41 8.55 -20.76 -1.69
C ARG A 41 7.29 -20.75 -0.80
N THR A 42 6.38 -21.71 -0.97
CA THR A 42 5.20 -21.91 -0.11
C THR A 42 5.54 -22.42 1.30
N GLY A 43 6.71 -23.07 1.51
CA GLY A 43 7.08 -23.64 2.80
C GLY A 43 7.44 -22.62 3.89
N TRP A 44 7.99 -21.46 3.51
CA TRP A 44 8.42 -20.43 4.47
C TRP A 44 7.25 -19.62 5.04
N HIS A 45 6.25 -19.29 4.21
CA HIS A 45 5.07 -18.57 4.70
C HIS A 45 4.19 -19.46 5.56
N VAL A 46 3.96 -20.73 5.18
CA VAL A 46 3.19 -21.69 5.99
C VAL A 46 3.93 -22.05 7.29
N GLY A 47 5.25 -22.22 7.25
CA GLY A 47 6.08 -22.48 8.42
C GLY A 47 6.10 -21.32 9.42
N ALA A 48 6.22 -20.07 8.95
CA ALA A 48 6.19 -18.90 9.83
C ALA A 48 4.82 -18.64 10.45
N THR A 49 3.71 -18.82 9.70
CA THR A 49 2.36 -18.72 10.27
C THR A 49 2.04 -19.87 11.22
N SER A 50 2.44 -21.10 10.90
CA SER A 50 2.27 -22.26 11.78
C SER A 50 3.06 -22.10 13.08
N TYR A 51 4.28 -21.57 13.01
CA TYR A 51 5.11 -21.34 14.19
C TYR A 51 4.53 -20.23 15.07
N ARG A 52 4.05 -19.14 14.46
CA ARG A 52 3.44 -17.99 15.16
C ARG A 52 2.11 -18.35 15.82
N MET A 53 1.26 -19.14 15.14
CA MET A 53 0.02 -19.68 15.71
C MET A 53 0.30 -20.63 16.88
N ASN A 54 1.32 -21.48 16.77
CA ASN A 54 1.74 -22.36 17.88
C ASN A 54 2.27 -21.57 19.08
N GLU A 55 2.98 -20.46 18.85
CA GLU A 55 3.51 -19.63 19.93
C GLU A 55 2.40 -18.85 20.68
N GLU A 56 1.39 -18.34 19.96
CA GLU A 56 0.22 -17.70 20.56
C GLU A 56 -0.65 -18.70 21.33
N SER A 57 -0.91 -19.87 20.74
CA SER A 57 -1.63 -20.97 21.39
C SER A 57 -0.90 -21.48 22.64
N SER A 58 0.43 -21.53 22.63
CA SER A 58 1.24 -21.92 23.79
C SER A 58 1.15 -20.88 24.92
N LYS A 59 1.18 -19.58 24.61
CA LYS A 59 1.01 -18.49 25.59
C LYS A 59 -0.37 -18.49 26.24
N GLU A 60 -1.43 -18.71 25.46
CA GLU A 60 -2.79 -18.84 26.00
C GLU A 60 -2.94 -20.05 26.91
N THR A 61 -2.34 -21.19 26.53
CA THR A 61 -2.36 -22.41 27.33
C THR A 61 -1.62 -22.21 28.66
N ALA A 62 -0.42 -21.59 28.63
CA ALA A 62 0.34 -21.28 29.83
C ALA A 62 -0.40 -20.30 30.77
N ARG A 63 -1.15 -19.35 30.21
CA ARG A 63 -2.01 -18.42 30.94
C ARG A 63 -3.12 -19.17 31.68
N LEU A 64 -3.86 -20.02 30.96
CA LEU A 64 -4.99 -20.77 31.48
C LEU A 64 -4.55 -21.69 32.64
N ILE A 65 -3.40 -22.34 32.49
CA ILE A 65 -2.78 -23.17 33.52
C ILE A 65 -2.45 -22.37 34.78
N ARG A 66 -1.84 -21.18 34.63
CA ARG A 66 -1.40 -20.35 35.77
C ARG A 66 -2.60 -19.85 36.58
N TYR A 67 -3.64 -19.34 35.92
CA TYR A 67 -4.82 -18.82 36.63
C TYR A 67 -5.69 -19.93 37.21
N GLN A 68 -5.81 -21.08 36.53
CA GLN A 68 -6.52 -22.23 37.09
C GLN A 68 -5.80 -22.76 38.34
N GLY A 69 -4.47 -22.83 38.31
CA GLY A 69 -3.66 -23.22 39.48
C GLY A 69 -3.79 -22.24 40.65
N LEU A 70 -3.80 -20.93 40.37
CA LEU A 70 -4.01 -19.89 41.40
C LEU A 70 -5.42 -19.97 42.00
N PHE A 71 -6.44 -20.16 41.17
CA PHE A 71 -7.83 -20.33 41.62
C PHE A 71 -7.99 -21.55 42.52
N ARG A 72 -7.44 -22.71 42.10
CA ARG A 72 -7.45 -23.96 42.88
C ARG A 72 -6.82 -23.77 44.25
N PHE A 73 -5.66 -23.11 44.29
CA PHE A 73 -4.98 -22.84 45.55
C PHE A 73 -5.84 -21.96 46.46
N LEU A 74 -6.23 -20.76 46.00
CA LEU A 74 -6.94 -19.79 46.84
C LEU A 74 -8.31 -20.30 47.31
N ASN A 75 -9.13 -20.82 46.40
CA ASN A 75 -10.50 -21.26 46.75
C ASN A 75 -10.53 -22.63 47.41
N GLY A 76 -9.58 -23.51 47.10
CA GLY A 76 -9.45 -24.80 47.77
C GLY A 76 -9.05 -24.65 49.24
N PHE A 77 -8.06 -23.81 49.55
CA PHE A 77 -7.69 -23.51 50.93
C PHE A 77 -8.80 -22.75 51.68
N ALA A 78 -9.47 -21.81 51.02
CA ALA A 78 -10.63 -21.12 51.61
C ALA A 78 -11.78 -22.08 51.94
N GLY A 79 -12.04 -23.08 51.08
CA GLY A 79 -13.06 -24.10 51.32
C GLY A 79 -12.74 -24.98 52.53
N ILE A 80 -11.50 -25.46 52.64
CA ILE A 80 -11.04 -26.23 53.80
C ILE A 80 -11.14 -25.40 55.08
N ALA A 81 -10.70 -24.13 55.05
CA ALA A 81 -10.77 -23.23 56.19
C ALA A 81 -12.22 -22.94 56.62
N ALA A 82 -13.13 -22.73 55.65
CA ALA A 82 -14.55 -22.50 55.93
C ALA A 82 -15.20 -23.72 56.60
N ILE A 83 -14.91 -24.94 56.12
CA ILE A 83 -15.40 -26.18 56.74
C ILE A 83 -14.81 -26.35 58.14
N ALA A 84 -13.50 -26.13 58.32
CA ALA A 84 -12.85 -26.26 59.63
C ALA A 84 -13.41 -25.26 60.67
N LEU A 85 -13.85 -24.08 60.24
CA LEU A 85 -14.47 -23.06 61.09
C LEU A 85 -15.97 -23.30 61.34
N SER A 86 -16.61 -24.17 60.56
CA SER A 86 -17.99 -24.60 60.83
C SER A 86 -17.99 -25.58 62.01
N HIS A 87 -18.66 -25.21 63.11
CA HIS A 87 -18.61 -25.89 64.40
C HIS A 87 -19.10 -27.37 64.40
N GLU A 88 -19.69 -27.84 63.30
CA GLU A 88 -20.24 -29.20 63.14
C GLU A 88 -19.31 -30.21 62.44
N ALA A 89 -18.23 -29.76 61.80
CA ALA A 89 -17.42 -30.63 60.95
C ALA A 89 -16.32 -31.41 61.69
N LEU A 90 -15.94 -30.98 62.89
CA LEU A 90 -14.81 -31.54 63.67
C LEU A 90 -15.24 -32.27 64.96
N SER A 91 -16.51 -32.66 65.10
CA SER A 91 -16.95 -33.51 66.21
C SER A 91 -16.61 -34.98 65.92
N GLN A 92 -15.43 -35.44 66.33
CA GLN A 92 -14.94 -36.83 66.50
C GLN A 92 -15.17 -37.91 65.40
N ASP A 93 -15.83 -37.61 64.28
CA ASP A 93 -16.09 -38.55 63.18
C ASP A 93 -14.97 -38.51 62.13
N LEU A 94 -14.15 -39.56 62.08
CA LEU A 94 -13.07 -39.74 61.11
C LEU A 94 -13.57 -39.67 59.65
N THR A 95 -14.85 -39.97 59.42
CA THR A 95 -15.52 -39.94 58.12
C THR A 95 -15.65 -38.53 57.53
N LYS A 96 -15.73 -37.48 58.37
CA LYS A 96 -15.83 -36.07 57.94
C LYS A 96 -14.46 -35.42 57.69
N ALA A 97 -13.40 -35.91 58.32
CA ALA A 97 -12.04 -35.40 58.15
C ALA A 97 -11.33 -35.91 56.87
N LEU A 98 -11.65 -37.14 56.45
CA LEU A 98 -11.09 -37.77 55.26
C LEU A 98 -11.24 -36.94 53.95
N PRO A 99 -12.42 -36.38 53.61
CA PRO A 99 -12.58 -35.57 52.39
C PRO A 99 -11.77 -34.26 52.41
N MET A 100 -11.55 -33.65 53.58
CA MET A 100 -10.71 -32.45 53.71
C MET A 100 -9.23 -32.77 53.47
N LEU A 101 -8.74 -33.89 53.99
CA LEU A 101 -7.36 -34.37 53.76
C LEU A 101 -7.13 -34.72 52.28
N LEU A 102 -8.10 -35.37 51.64
CA LEU A 102 -8.03 -35.69 50.20
C LEU A 102 -8.05 -34.41 49.34
N ALA A 103 -8.87 -33.41 49.68
CA ALA A 103 -8.89 -32.13 48.99
C ALA A 103 -7.57 -31.37 49.14
N ALA A 104 -6.97 -31.36 50.34
CA ALA A 104 -5.66 -30.76 50.58
C ALA A 104 -4.55 -31.45 49.76
N LEU A 105 -4.57 -32.79 49.73
CA LEU A 105 -3.63 -33.58 48.93
C LEU A 105 -3.79 -33.29 47.44
N TYR A 106 -5.03 -33.16 46.95
CA TYR A 106 -5.33 -32.76 45.56
C TYR A 106 -4.78 -31.37 45.23
N ILE A 107 -5.03 -30.35 46.07
CA ILE A 107 -4.54 -28.99 45.84
C ILE A 107 -3.01 -28.96 45.76
N ALA A 108 -2.33 -29.71 46.64
CA ALA A 108 -0.87 -29.81 46.66
C ALA A 108 -0.28 -30.57 45.46
N SER A 109 -0.94 -31.63 44.99
CA SER A 109 -0.42 -32.50 43.93
C SER A 109 -0.84 -32.11 42.50
N ALA A 110 -1.95 -31.40 42.32
CA ALA A 110 -2.53 -31.11 41.00
C ALA A 110 -1.59 -30.28 40.10
N ASN A 111 -0.97 -29.22 40.64
CA ASN A 111 -0.07 -28.38 39.84
C ASN A 111 1.21 -29.11 39.43
N GLY A 112 1.73 -30.00 40.29
CA GLY A 112 2.87 -30.85 39.96
C GLY A 112 2.53 -31.95 38.97
N LEU A 113 1.32 -32.54 39.07
CA LEU A 113 0.85 -33.56 38.12
C LEU A 113 0.68 -32.97 36.71
N LEU A 114 0.19 -31.73 36.62
CA LEU A 114 -0.02 -31.06 35.35
C LEU A 114 1.29 -30.85 34.56
N GLN A 115 2.42 -30.65 35.25
CA GLN A 115 3.72 -30.47 34.61
C GLN A 115 4.27 -31.75 33.98
N ARG A 116 3.81 -32.93 34.42
CA ARG A 116 4.24 -34.24 33.89
C ARG A 116 3.67 -34.59 32.52
N PHE A 117 2.63 -33.88 32.06
CA PHE A 117 2.00 -34.13 30.76
C PHE A 117 2.66 -33.29 29.65
N ASP A 118 2.64 -33.81 28.42
CA ASP A 118 3.10 -33.10 27.22
C ASP A 118 2.28 -31.84 26.93
N GLU A 119 2.90 -30.84 26.30
CA GLU A 119 2.30 -29.54 26.00
C GLU A 119 0.98 -29.64 25.22
N SER A 120 0.87 -30.61 24.30
CA SER A 120 -0.35 -30.89 23.52
C SER A 120 -1.52 -31.40 24.38
N ARG A 121 -1.24 -32.11 25.49
CA ARG A 121 -2.26 -32.67 26.39
C ARG A 121 -2.53 -31.79 27.61
N ARG A 122 -1.60 -30.89 27.98
CA ARG A 122 -1.72 -30.00 29.14
C ARG A 122 -3.01 -29.19 29.15
N ALA A 123 -3.44 -28.66 27.99
CA ALA A 123 -4.69 -27.89 27.90
C ALA A 123 -5.93 -28.73 28.24
N ALA A 124 -5.99 -29.97 27.75
CA ALA A 124 -7.10 -30.89 28.04
C ALA A 124 -7.12 -31.32 29.51
N VAL A 125 -5.96 -31.67 30.07
CA VAL A 125 -5.82 -32.04 31.49
C VAL A 125 -6.16 -30.85 32.40
N CYS A 126 -5.80 -29.63 32.01
CA CYS A 126 -6.16 -28.43 32.77
C CYS A 126 -7.68 -28.20 32.80
N ARG A 127 -8.39 -28.45 31.70
CA ARG A 127 -9.86 -28.41 31.66
C ARG A 127 -10.49 -29.47 32.56
N LEU A 128 -9.93 -30.68 32.59
CA LEU A 128 -10.38 -31.73 33.50
C LEU A 128 -10.19 -31.33 34.96
N PHE A 129 -9.05 -30.75 35.33
CA PHE A 129 -8.84 -30.27 36.69
C PHE A 129 -9.75 -29.09 37.04
N ALA A 130 -10.08 -28.22 36.09
CA ALA A 130 -11.07 -27.16 36.31
C ALA A 130 -12.45 -27.72 36.66
N PHE A 131 -12.87 -28.79 35.98
CA PHE A 131 -14.10 -29.51 36.30
C PHE A 131 -14.05 -30.11 37.72
N ILE A 132 -12.93 -30.73 38.10
CA ILE A 132 -12.73 -31.27 39.46
C ILE A 132 -12.76 -30.15 40.51
N ASP A 133 -12.14 -29.00 40.22
CA ASP A 133 -12.15 -27.84 41.12
C ASP A 133 -13.59 -27.36 41.37
N ALA A 134 -14.42 -27.28 40.32
CA ALA A 134 -15.82 -26.88 40.41
C ALA A 134 -16.68 -27.92 41.17
N LEU A 135 -16.44 -29.22 40.95
CA LEU A 135 -17.08 -30.31 41.69
C LEU A 135 -16.73 -30.24 43.20
N LEU A 136 -15.45 -30.08 43.53
CA LEU A 136 -14.98 -29.97 44.92
C LEU A 136 -15.58 -28.75 45.61
N LEU A 137 -15.66 -27.62 44.92
CA LEU A 137 -16.31 -26.41 45.43
C LEU A 137 -17.80 -26.68 45.72
N GLY A 138 -18.50 -27.42 44.86
CA GLY A 138 -19.86 -27.91 45.12
C GLY A 138 -19.95 -28.78 46.38
N CYS A 139 -18.98 -29.67 46.60
CA CYS A 139 -18.91 -30.46 47.83
C CYS A 139 -18.70 -29.58 49.07
N VAL A 140 -17.84 -28.56 48.99
CA VAL A 140 -17.64 -27.59 50.08
C VAL A 140 -18.97 -26.90 50.43
N LEU A 141 -19.77 -26.51 49.43
CA LEU A 141 -21.09 -25.90 49.66
C LEU A 141 -22.06 -26.85 50.37
N GLY A 142 -22.05 -28.13 50.04
CA GLY A 142 -22.87 -29.13 50.75
C GLY A 142 -22.43 -29.34 52.20
N PHE A 143 -21.12 -29.34 52.49
CA PHE A 143 -20.60 -29.39 53.87
C PHE A 143 -20.98 -28.15 54.68
N LEU A 144 -21.04 -26.98 54.05
CA LEU A 144 -21.50 -25.74 54.65
C LEU A 144 -23.03 -25.63 54.72
N GLN A 145 -23.75 -26.72 54.42
CA GLN A 145 -25.22 -26.82 54.49
C GLN A 145 -25.94 -25.73 53.72
N LEU A 146 -25.34 -25.27 52.61
CA LEU A 146 -25.84 -24.18 51.77
C LEU A 146 -26.07 -22.85 52.52
N SER A 147 -25.25 -22.56 53.53
CA SER A 147 -25.26 -21.25 54.20
C SER A 147 -25.19 -20.12 53.16
N PRO A 148 -26.10 -19.12 53.18
CA PRO A 148 -26.36 -18.27 52.03
C PRO A 148 -25.18 -17.38 51.64
N ILE A 149 -24.43 -16.87 52.63
CA ILE A 149 -23.34 -15.92 52.38
C ILE A 149 -22.07 -16.62 51.81
N PRO A 150 -21.50 -17.66 52.45
CA PRO A 150 -20.38 -18.40 51.87
C PRO A 150 -20.73 -19.03 50.51
N SER A 151 -21.97 -19.49 50.36
CA SER A 151 -22.44 -20.08 49.09
C SER A 151 -22.44 -19.06 47.96
N LEU A 152 -22.91 -17.85 48.22
CA LEU A 152 -22.87 -16.77 47.24
C LEU A 152 -21.43 -16.39 46.86
N ILE A 153 -20.50 -16.32 47.82
CA ILE A 153 -19.11 -15.93 47.56
C ILE A 153 -18.41 -16.98 46.69
N PHE A 154 -18.53 -18.26 47.02
CA PHE A 154 -17.95 -19.34 46.22
C PHE A 154 -18.59 -19.46 44.84
N PHE A 155 -19.90 -19.27 44.74
CA PHE A 155 -20.59 -19.18 43.46
C PHE A 155 -20.02 -18.05 42.59
N LEU A 156 -19.89 -16.84 43.14
CA LEU A 156 -19.30 -15.69 42.44
C LEU A 156 -17.84 -15.93 42.05
N ALA A 157 -17.05 -16.58 42.91
CA ALA A 157 -15.67 -16.95 42.61
C ALA A 157 -15.60 -17.91 41.41
N LEU A 158 -16.50 -18.89 41.34
CA LEU A 158 -16.61 -19.81 40.21
C LEU A 158 -17.02 -19.10 38.92
N GLN A 159 -18.03 -18.22 38.97
CA GLN A 159 -18.44 -17.43 37.79
C GLN A 159 -17.30 -16.53 37.29
N PHE A 160 -16.62 -15.85 38.22
CA PHE A 160 -15.48 -15.00 37.89
C PHE A 160 -14.34 -15.81 37.25
N ASN A 161 -14.02 -17.02 37.75
CA ASN A 161 -13.02 -17.88 37.12
C ASN A 161 -13.43 -18.34 35.71
N ALA A 162 -14.68 -18.75 35.54
CA ALA A 162 -15.19 -19.23 34.27
C ALA A 162 -15.14 -18.14 33.19
N LEU A 163 -15.56 -16.91 33.54
CA LEU A 163 -15.51 -15.75 32.65
C LEU A 163 -14.08 -15.25 32.38
N ALA A 164 -13.23 -15.27 33.40
CA ALA A 164 -11.85 -14.78 33.30
C ALA A 164 -10.95 -15.68 32.43
N ASN A 165 -11.18 -16.99 32.45
CA ASN A 165 -10.27 -17.98 31.87
C ASN A 165 -10.90 -18.85 30.77
N GLY A 166 -12.17 -18.65 30.40
CA GLY A 166 -12.84 -19.56 29.50
C GLY A 166 -13.91 -18.93 28.62
N THR A 167 -14.35 -19.73 27.65
CA THR A 167 -15.51 -19.45 26.80
C THR A 167 -16.80 -19.72 27.58
N TRP A 168 -17.94 -19.26 27.07
CA TRP A 168 -19.27 -19.54 27.63
C TRP A 168 -19.52 -21.04 27.96
N GLN A 169 -18.94 -21.96 27.17
CA GLN A 169 -19.01 -23.41 27.44
C GLN A 169 -18.40 -23.81 28.79
N LYS A 170 -17.29 -23.18 29.19
CA LYS A 170 -16.65 -23.43 30.49
C LYS A 170 -17.60 -23.08 31.63
N LEU A 171 -18.30 -21.95 31.51
CA LEU A 171 -19.29 -21.51 32.49
C LEU A 171 -20.38 -22.56 32.69
N VAL A 172 -20.92 -23.12 31.62
CA VAL A 172 -21.96 -24.17 31.71
C VAL A 172 -21.42 -25.44 32.38
N ILE A 173 -20.24 -25.90 31.99
CA ILE A 173 -19.61 -27.12 32.52
C ILE A 173 -19.29 -26.98 34.03
N ASP A 174 -18.69 -25.85 34.43
CA ASP A 174 -18.31 -25.61 35.82
C ASP A 174 -19.55 -25.51 36.73
N ASN A 175 -20.63 -24.88 36.27
CA ASN A 175 -21.90 -24.82 37.01
C ASN A 175 -22.55 -26.21 37.16
N LEU A 176 -22.56 -27.03 36.11
CA LEU A 176 -23.05 -28.42 36.19
C LEU A 176 -22.23 -29.25 37.19
N ALA A 177 -20.90 -29.13 37.14
CA ALA A 177 -20.01 -29.81 38.08
C ALA A 177 -20.30 -29.41 39.53
N MET A 178 -20.49 -28.11 39.79
CA MET A 178 -20.81 -27.61 41.12
C MET A 178 -22.15 -28.17 41.64
N VAL A 179 -23.20 -28.20 40.80
CA VAL A 179 -24.51 -28.79 41.16
C VAL A 179 -24.38 -30.27 41.49
N ILE A 180 -23.60 -31.03 40.71
CA ILE A 180 -23.33 -32.46 40.98
C ILE A 180 -22.63 -32.63 42.32
N GLY A 181 -21.64 -31.78 42.65
CA GLY A 181 -20.94 -31.83 43.93
C GLY A 181 -21.87 -31.55 45.13
N ILE A 182 -22.74 -30.54 45.01
CA ILE A 182 -23.75 -30.22 46.03
C ILE A 182 -24.69 -31.43 46.23
N ALA A 183 -25.24 -31.98 45.15
CA ALA A 183 -26.16 -33.11 45.22
C ALA A 183 -25.51 -34.36 45.86
N ALA A 184 -24.27 -34.67 45.49
CA ALA A 184 -23.53 -35.82 46.02
C ALA A 184 -23.31 -35.71 47.53
N THR A 185 -22.95 -34.52 48.02
CA THR A 185 -22.69 -34.29 49.45
C THR A 185 -23.97 -34.24 50.28
N MET A 186 -25.03 -33.60 49.78
CA MET A 186 -26.33 -33.59 50.46
C MET A 186 -26.94 -34.99 50.56
N PHE A 187 -26.82 -35.80 49.50
CA PHE A 187 -27.30 -37.19 49.50
C PHE A 187 -26.50 -38.07 50.47
N ALA A 188 -25.16 -37.94 50.47
CA ALA A 188 -24.30 -38.79 51.28
C ALA A 188 -24.37 -38.49 52.79
N LEU A 189 -24.57 -37.23 53.17
CA LEU A 189 -24.50 -36.79 54.57
C LEU A 189 -25.87 -36.49 55.19
N GLN A 190 -26.96 -36.58 54.41
CA GLN A 190 -28.33 -36.27 54.83
C GLN A 190 -28.43 -34.93 55.61
N LEU A 191 -27.69 -33.93 55.16
CA LEU A 191 -27.61 -32.62 55.81
C LEU A 191 -28.84 -31.78 55.47
N TRP A 192 -29.38 -31.08 56.48
CA TRP A 192 -30.54 -30.20 56.36
C TRP A 192 -30.06 -28.75 56.34
N TRP A 193 -30.89 -27.84 55.85
CA TRP A 193 -30.52 -26.44 55.68
C TRP A 193 -30.41 -25.76 57.05
N THR A 194 -29.27 -25.17 57.36
CA THR A 194 -29.10 -24.34 58.57
C THR A 194 -28.96 -22.87 58.21
N THR A 195 -29.56 -22.03 59.06
CA THR A 195 -29.57 -20.57 58.91
C THR A 195 -28.53 -19.87 59.78
N GLU A 196 -27.68 -20.61 60.49
CA GLU A 196 -26.64 -20.00 61.33
C GLU A 196 -25.47 -19.50 60.49
N VAL A 197 -25.22 -18.19 60.57
CA VAL A 197 -24.13 -17.53 59.86
C VAL A 197 -23.08 -17.12 60.89
N SER A 198 -21.96 -17.86 60.92
CA SER A 198 -20.76 -17.40 61.63
C SER A 198 -19.95 -16.50 60.70
N LEU A 199 -19.63 -15.29 61.17
CA LEU A 199 -18.77 -14.35 60.45
C LEU A 199 -17.40 -14.97 60.15
N ALA A 200 -16.89 -15.85 61.02
CA ALA A 200 -15.61 -16.52 60.84
C ALA A 200 -15.57 -17.42 59.59
N VAL A 201 -16.68 -18.08 59.25
CA VAL A 201 -16.81 -18.96 58.07
C VAL A 201 -16.80 -18.15 56.76
N CYS A 202 -17.23 -16.89 56.81
CA CYS A 202 -17.34 -16.03 55.62
C CYS A 202 -16.02 -15.36 55.22
N LEU A 203 -15.07 -15.17 56.16
CA LEU A 203 -13.82 -14.45 55.92
C LEU A 203 -12.87 -15.13 54.91
N PRO A 204 -12.59 -16.45 54.99
CA PRO A 204 -11.65 -17.09 54.08
C PRO A 204 -12.07 -17.03 52.59
N PRO A 205 -13.33 -17.33 52.21
CA PRO A 205 -13.79 -17.22 50.82
C PRO A 205 -13.73 -15.78 50.29
N LEU A 206 -14.06 -14.80 51.14
CA LEU A 206 -14.03 -13.38 50.76
C LEU A 206 -12.61 -12.90 50.46
N ILE A 207 -11.64 -13.27 51.32
CA ILE A 207 -10.23 -12.93 51.12
C ILE A 207 -9.69 -13.62 49.86
N ALA A 208 -10.02 -14.89 49.63
CA ALA A 208 -9.60 -15.64 48.44
C ALA A 208 -10.11 -15.00 47.14
N LEU A 209 -11.38 -14.58 47.10
CA LEU A 209 -11.97 -13.89 45.95
C LEU A 209 -11.28 -12.56 45.68
N GLY A 210 -11.07 -11.73 46.71
CA GLY A 210 -10.41 -10.43 46.60
C GLY A 210 -8.97 -10.55 46.09
N VAL A 211 -8.18 -11.45 46.66
CA VAL A 211 -6.79 -11.69 46.24
C VAL A 211 -6.73 -12.21 44.80
N TYR A 212 -7.61 -13.15 44.44
CA TYR A 212 -7.69 -13.69 43.09
C TYR A 212 -8.04 -12.60 42.05
N ALA A 213 -9.05 -11.77 42.35
CA ALA A 213 -9.47 -10.67 41.48
C ALA A 213 -8.37 -9.62 41.28
N CYS A 214 -7.66 -9.23 42.35
CA CYS A 214 -6.55 -8.27 42.27
C CYS A 214 -5.37 -8.79 41.42
N ILE A 215 -4.98 -10.05 41.60
CA ILE A 215 -3.89 -10.66 40.83
C ILE A 215 -4.28 -10.78 39.35
N PHE A 216 -5.52 -11.21 39.07
CA PHE A 216 -6.04 -11.30 37.71
C PHE A 216 -6.09 -9.92 37.04
N GLY A 217 -6.67 -8.92 37.72
CA GLY A 217 -6.79 -7.55 37.20
C GLY A 217 -5.43 -6.92 36.85
N ARG A 218 -4.44 -7.02 37.74
CA ARG A 218 -3.09 -6.48 37.51
C ARG A 218 -2.43 -7.08 36.26
N ASN A 219 -2.53 -8.41 36.10
CA ASN A 219 -1.92 -9.08 34.96
C ASN A 219 -2.70 -8.84 33.66
N SER A 220 -4.04 -8.75 33.73
CA SER A 220 -4.86 -8.43 32.57
C SER A 220 -4.58 -7.01 32.05
N LEU A 221 -4.40 -6.03 32.93
CA LEU A 221 -4.03 -4.66 32.55
C LEU A 221 -2.66 -4.61 31.86
N ARG A 222 -1.65 -5.30 32.40
CA ARG A 222 -0.33 -5.41 31.76
C ARG A 222 -0.42 -6.01 30.36
N GLN A 223 -1.21 -7.06 30.20
CA GLN A 223 -1.41 -7.68 28.90
C GLN A 223 -2.09 -6.76 27.88
N MET A 224 -3.10 -5.99 28.31
CA MET A 224 -3.76 -5.00 27.44
C MET A 224 -2.77 -3.93 26.96
N HIS A 225 -1.88 -3.45 27.84
CA HIS A 225 -0.82 -2.53 27.45
C HIS A 225 0.14 -3.14 26.42
N ASP A 226 0.65 -4.36 26.67
CA ASP A 226 1.57 -5.03 25.73
C ASP A 226 0.92 -5.29 24.36
N GLN A 227 -0.37 -5.62 24.34
CA GLN A 227 -1.13 -5.81 23.09
C GLN A 227 -1.33 -4.50 22.35
N HIS A 228 -1.66 -3.42 23.08
CA HIS A 228 -1.82 -2.10 22.48
C HIS A 228 -0.52 -1.58 21.88
N GLU A 229 0.62 -1.79 22.55
CA GLU A 229 1.93 -1.44 22.01
C GLU A 229 2.25 -2.19 20.71
N LYS A 230 2.00 -3.50 20.66
CA LYS A 230 2.20 -4.31 19.44
C LYS A 230 1.33 -3.84 18.28
N ILE A 231 0.06 -3.52 18.53
CA ILE A 231 -0.85 -2.98 17.51
C ILE A 231 -0.30 -1.65 16.99
N SER A 232 0.11 -0.75 17.88
CA SER A 232 0.70 0.54 17.48
C SER A 232 1.98 0.38 16.65
N GLN A 233 2.80 -0.63 16.94
CA GLN A 233 4.01 -0.94 16.18
C GLN A 233 3.68 -1.46 14.78
N LEU A 234 2.67 -2.34 14.66
CA LEU A 234 2.21 -2.84 13.37
C LEU A 234 1.64 -1.70 12.51
N GLU A 235 0.88 -0.79 13.10
CA GLU A 235 0.37 0.40 12.40
C GLU A 235 1.51 1.29 11.88
N LYS A 236 2.52 1.56 12.72
CA LYS A 236 3.72 2.30 12.31
C LYS A 236 4.45 1.60 11.16
N GLN A 237 4.60 0.28 11.22
CA GLN A 237 5.22 -0.50 10.15
C GLN A 237 4.41 -0.41 8.85
N GLN A 238 3.08 -0.50 8.92
CA GLN A 238 2.21 -0.34 7.75
C GLN A 238 2.34 1.05 7.12
N ILE A 239 2.39 2.12 7.94
CA ILE A 239 2.60 3.48 7.43
C ILE A 239 3.96 3.60 6.75
N GLN A 240 5.02 3.06 7.36
CA GLN A 240 6.37 3.07 6.77
C GLN A 240 6.43 2.31 5.44
N LEU A 241 5.76 1.16 5.34
CA LEU A 241 5.67 0.39 4.09
C LEU A 241 4.90 1.17 3.01
N LYS A 242 3.78 1.80 3.36
CA LYS A 242 3.02 2.66 2.44
C LYS A 242 3.88 3.82 1.92
N LEU A 243 4.62 4.50 2.80
CA LEU A 243 5.51 5.60 2.43
C LEU A 243 6.66 5.14 1.53
N ARG A 244 7.27 3.99 1.82
CA ARG A 244 8.31 3.39 0.95
C ARG A 244 7.75 3.08 -0.43
N ASN A 245 6.61 2.42 -0.51
CA ASN A 245 5.96 2.10 -1.78
C ASN A 245 5.58 3.36 -2.57
N TYR A 246 5.13 4.43 -1.90
CA TYR A 246 4.85 5.71 -2.54
C TYR A 246 6.10 6.42 -3.07
N ARG A 247 7.23 6.33 -2.36
CA ARG A 247 8.50 6.88 -2.86
C ARG A 247 8.99 6.11 -4.08
N LEU A 248 8.85 4.78 -4.06
CA LEU A 248 9.20 3.93 -5.20
C LEU A 248 8.28 4.16 -6.40
N SER A 249 6.98 4.42 -6.20
CA SER A 249 6.04 4.62 -7.30
C SER A 249 6.37 5.79 -8.23
N LYS A 250 7.23 6.73 -7.81
CA LYS A 250 7.72 7.81 -8.66
C LYS A 250 8.71 7.36 -9.74
N TYR A 251 9.30 6.18 -9.58
CA TYR A 251 10.29 5.60 -10.50
C TYR A 251 9.74 4.43 -11.30
N LEU A 252 8.49 4.02 -11.05
CA LEU A 252 7.88 2.84 -11.64
C LEU A 252 6.74 3.26 -12.56
N SER A 253 6.56 2.55 -13.67
CA SER A 253 5.40 2.76 -14.54
C SER A 253 4.11 2.40 -13.79
N PRO A 254 2.95 3.02 -14.13
CA PRO A 254 1.67 2.70 -13.50
C PRO A 254 1.29 1.22 -13.60
N THR A 255 1.66 0.56 -14.70
CA THR A 255 1.43 -0.87 -14.94
C THR A 255 2.27 -1.73 -14.00
N LEU A 256 3.55 -1.40 -13.82
CA LEU A 256 4.44 -2.11 -12.90
C LEU A 256 3.99 -1.95 -11.44
N LEU A 257 3.56 -0.74 -11.06
CA LEU A 257 3.04 -0.47 -9.72
C LEU A 257 1.81 -1.33 -9.41
N LYS A 258 0.86 -1.43 -10.35
CA LYS A 258 -0.33 -2.30 -10.22
C LYS A 258 0.05 -3.77 -10.10
N ALA A 259 1.02 -4.24 -10.88
CA ALA A 259 1.50 -5.62 -10.81
C ALA A 259 2.08 -5.95 -9.42
N ILE A 260 2.97 -5.08 -8.91
CA ILE A 260 3.56 -5.20 -7.56
C ILE A 260 2.48 -5.19 -6.46
N GLN A 261 1.50 -4.28 -6.55
CA GLN A 261 0.39 -4.20 -5.60
C GLN A 261 -0.49 -5.45 -5.63
N SER A 262 -0.66 -6.07 -6.81
CA SER A 262 -1.44 -7.30 -6.97
C SER A 262 -0.70 -8.58 -6.58
N GLY A 263 0.60 -8.49 -6.24
CA GLY A 263 1.44 -9.65 -5.93
C GLY A 263 1.70 -10.56 -7.14
N LYS A 264 1.49 -10.05 -8.36
CA LYS A 264 1.80 -10.77 -9.60
C LYS A 264 3.22 -10.47 -10.03
N ASP A 265 3.94 -11.51 -10.43
CA ASP A 265 5.26 -11.33 -11.05
C ASP A 265 5.11 -10.57 -12.37
N VAL A 266 5.94 -9.55 -12.55
CA VAL A 266 6.07 -8.82 -13.80
C VAL A 266 6.82 -9.71 -14.77
N LYS A 267 6.12 -10.28 -15.75
CA LYS A 267 6.76 -11.04 -16.83
C LYS A 267 7.20 -10.11 -17.95
N LEU A 268 8.23 -10.53 -18.69
CA LEU A 268 8.60 -10.02 -20.00
C LEU A 268 7.48 -10.36 -20.99
N GLU A 269 6.39 -9.62 -20.93
CA GLU A 269 5.24 -9.77 -21.81
C GLU A 269 5.15 -8.52 -22.69
N THR A 270 5.01 -8.76 -24.00
CA THR A 270 4.89 -7.71 -25.00
C THR A 270 3.66 -7.96 -25.85
N HIS A 271 2.96 -6.89 -26.20
CA HIS A 271 1.76 -6.94 -26.99
C HIS A 271 1.88 -5.99 -28.17
N ARG A 272 1.43 -6.42 -29.35
CA ARG A 272 1.32 -5.54 -30.51
C ARG A 272 0.00 -4.79 -30.44
N ARG A 273 0.04 -3.46 -30.31
CA ARG A 273 -1.14 -2.60 -30.21
C ARG A 273 -1.02 -1.40 -31.15
N LYS A 274 -2.17 -0.90 -31.61
CA LYS A 274 -2.23 0.37 -32.36
C LYS A 274 -2.27 1.50 -31.33
N LEU A 275 -1.21 2.29 -31.26
CA LEU A 275 -1.02 3.35 -30.28
C LEU A 275 -0.73 4.68 -30.98
N THR A 276 -1.06 5.78 -30.31
CA THR A 276 -0.64 7.13 -30.74
C THR A 276 0.53 7.57 -29.88
N ILE A 277 1.61 7.96 -30.54
CA ILE A 277 2.93 8.23 -29.96
C ILE A 277 3.22 9.71 -30.17
N PHE A 278 3.65 10.37 -29.10
CA PHE A 278 4.01 11.78 -29.05
C PHE A 278 5.46 11.91 -28.61
N PHE A 279 6.21 12.74 -29.33
CA PHE A 279 7.52 13.24 -28.93
C PHE A 279 7.51 14.76 -28.89
N SER A 280 8.15 15.34 -27.89
CA SER A 280 8.56 16.75 -27.90
C SER A 280 10.01 16.94 -27.52
N ASP A 281 10.59 18.05 -27.94
CA ASP A 281 11.97 18.48 -27.65
C ASP A 281 12.04 20.01 -27.60
N ILE A 282 12.92 20.59 -26.79
CA ILE A 282 13.08 22.04 -26.69
C ILE A 282 14.09 22.51 -27.74
N LYS A 283 13.67 23.45 -28.60
CA LYS A 283 14.57 24.03 -29.59
C LYS A 283 15.66 24.87 -28.88
N GLY A 284 16.92 24.55 -29.17
CA GLY A 284 18.06 25.32 -28.70
C GLY A 284 18.44 25.06 -27.24
N PHE A 285 17.91 24.00 -26.62
CA PHE A 285 18.22 23.67 -25.23
C PHE A 285 19.69 23.33 -25.01
N SER A 286 20.36 22.67 -25.95
CA SER A 286 21.79 22.38 -25.84
C SER A 286 22.65 23.65 -25.76
N GLU A 287 22.32 24.69 -26.54
CA GLU A 287 22.99 25.98 -26.47
C GLU A 287 22.74 26.65 -25.11
N LEU A 288 21.48 26.62 -24.65
CA LEU A 288 21.11 27.15 -23.34
C LEU A 288 21.86 26.45 -22.20
N ALA A 289 22.04 25.13 -22.30
CA ALA A 289 22.74 24.32 -21.31
C ALA A 289 24.25 24.60 -21.27
N GLU A 290 24.83 25.13 -22.35
CA GLU A 290 26.22 25.59 -22.38
C GLU A 290 26.38 27.01 -21.79
N GLU A 291 25.34 27.84 -21.90
CA GLU A 291 25.34 29.24 -21.42
C GLU A 291 24.91 29.39 -19.94
N MET A 292 24.08 28.50 -19.42
CA MET A 292 23.50 28.59 -18.07
C MET A 292 24.24 27.72 -17.04
N GLU A 293 24.34 28.23 -15.81
CA GLU A 293 24.83 27.45 -14.67
C GLU A 293 23.88 26.29 -14.30
N GLY A 294 24.43 25.25 -13.67
CA GLY A 294 23.74 23.97 -13.47
C GLY A 294 22.45 24.03 -12.65
N GLU A 295 22.39 24.79 -11.55
CA GLU A 295 21.21 24.87 -10.69
C GLU A 295 20.03 25.61 -11.36
N PRO A 296 20.21 26.82 -11.93
CA PRO A 296 19.18 27.49 -12.71
C PRO A 296 18.66 26.65 -13.90
N LEU A 297 19.56 26.00 -14.63
CA LEU A 297 19.19 25.12 -15.75
C LEU A 297 18.34 23.93 -15.28
N THR A 298 18.74 23.29 -14.17
CA THR A 298 18.01 22.16 -13.60
C THR A 298 16.62 22.58 -13.12
N ASN A 299 16.50 23.76 -12.50
CA ASN A 299 15.20 24.29 -12.07
C ASN A 299 14.28 24.61 -13.26
N LEU A 300 14.83 25.18 -14.34
CA LEU A 300 14.09 25.43 -15.57
C LEU A 300 13.60 24.14 -16.21
N LEU A 301 14.48 23.15 -16.36
CA LEU A 301 14.14 21.86 -16.96
C LEU A 301 13.09 21.13 -16.12
N ASN A 302 13.26 21.06 -14.80
CA ASN A 302 12.31 20.41 -13.91
C ASN A 302 10.93 21.11 -13.93
N ASN A 303 10.90 22.44 -14.02
CA ASN A 303 9.65 23.20 -14.17
C ASN A 303 8.93 22.80 -15.47
N TYR A 304 9.64 22.85 -16.61
CA TYR A 304 9.11 22.43 -17.90
C TYR A 304 8.59 20.99 -17.87
N LEU A 305 9.41 20.03 -17.43
CA LEU A 305 9.02 18.62 -17.38
C LEU A 305 7.81 18.40 -16.46
N THR A 306 7.72 19.13 -15.34
CA THR A 306 6.59 19.04 -14.41
C THR A 306 5.29 19.50 -15.07
N GLU A 307 5.29 20.68 -15.70
CA GLU A 307 4.10 21.27 -16.33
C GLU A 307 3.64 20.43 -17.53
N MET A 308 4.57 19.98 -18.39
CA MET A 308 4.25 19.08 -19.51
C MET A 308 3.70 17.73 -19.03
N SER A 309 4.27 17.17 -17.95
CA SER A 309 3.78 15.92 -17.37
C SER A 309 2.36 16.05 -16.83
N GLN A 310 2.03 17.16 -16.18
CA GLN A 310 0.67 17.41 -15.68
C GLN A 310 -0.34 17.48 -16.83
N ILE A 311 0.01 18.14 -17.93
CA ILE A 311 -0.84 18.20 -19.12
C ILE A 311 -1.00 16.80 -19.73
N ALA A 312 0.08 16.03 -19.86
CA ALA A 312 0.01 14.66 -20.38
C ALA A 312 -0.94 13.77 -19.56
N LEU A 313 -0.79 13.79 -18.24
CA LEU A 313 -1.65 13.03 -17.32
C LEU A 313 -3.12 13.49 -17.38
N LYS A 314 -3.38 14.80 -17.52
CA LYS A 314 -4.73 15.36 -17.64
C LYS A 314 -5.49 14.81 -18.85
N HIS A 315 -4.79 14.60 -19.96
CA HIS A 315 -5.37 14.01 -21.18
C HIS A 315 -5.40 12.48 -21.17
N GLY A 316 -4.83 11.84 -20.15
CA GLY A 316 -4.77 10.39 -20.03
C GLY A 316 -3.61 9.75 -20.80
N GLY A 317 -2.57 10.51 -21.11
CA GLY A 317 -1.35 10.01 -21.73
C GLY A 317 -0.48 9.24 -20.74
N THR A 318 0.15 8.16 -21.21
CA THR A 318 1.15 7.41 -20.46
C THR A 318 2.53 7.96 -20.82
N ILE A 319 3.22 8.57 -19.85
CA ILE A 319 4.60 9.04 -20.02
C ILE A 319 5.51 7.81 -20.00
N ASP A 320 6.28 7.60 -21.08
CA ASP A 320 7.26 6.52 -21.17
C ASP A 320 8.54 6.93 -20.45
N LYS A 321 9.21 7.98 -20.96
CA LYS A 321 10.46 8.48 -20.40
C LYS A 321 10.75 9.93 -20.81
N PHE A 322 11.67 10.53 -20.06
CA PHE A 322 12.34 11.78 -20.42
C PHE A 322 13.72 11.46 -20.99
N ILE A 323 14.10 12.12 -22.07
CA ILE A 323 15.39 11.94 -22.75
C ILE A 323 16.07 13.31 -22.83
N GLY A 324 16.71 13.72 -21.74
CA GLY A 324 17.20 15.10 -21.60
C GLY A 324 16.02 16.07 -21.47
N ASP A 325 15.87 16.97 -22.44
CA ASP A 325 14.75 17.91 -22.59
C ASP A 325 13.58 17.36 -23.41
N ALA A 326 13.74 16.16 -23.99
CA ALA A 326 12.69 15.52 -24.75
C ALA A 326 11.71 14.73 -23.87
N VAL A 327 10.42 14.77 -24.25
CA VAL A 327 9.33 14.06 -23.57
C VAL A 327 8.72 13.04 -24.54
N MET A 328 8.62 11.79 -24.10
CA MET A 328 7.94 10.72 -24.84
C MET A 328 6.66 10.30 -24.12
N VAL A 329 5.52 10.41 -24.81
CA VAL A 329 4.19 10.05 -24.30
C VAL A 329 3.48 9.16 -25.32
N PHE A 330 2.65 8.23 -24.85
CA PHE A 330 1.79 7.46 -25.72
C PHE A 330 0.38 7.27 -25.17
N PHE A 331 -0.53 6.93 -26.08
CA PHE A 331 -1.95 6.71 -25.82
C PHE A 331 -2.40 5.37 -26.39
N GLY A 332 -3.36 4.73 -25.71
CA GLY A 332 -3.93 3.43 -26.08
C GLY A 332 -3.44 2.23 -25.24
N ASP A 333 -2.56 2.48 -24.27
CA ASP A 333 -2.13 1.49 -23.28
C ASP A 333 -1.70 2.19 -21.96
N PRO A 334 -2.02 1.66 -20.75
CA PRO A 334 -2.69 0.39 -20.45
C PRO A 334 -4.21 0.39 -20.64
N SER A 335 -4.80 1.57 -20.87
CA SER A 335 -6.21 1.73 -21.20
C SER A 335 -6.34 2.45 -22.55
N THR A 336 -7.31 2.04 -23.35
CA THR A 336 -7.66 2.66 -24.63
C THR A 336 -9.14 3.03 -24.64
N LYS A 337 -9.47 4.16 -25.29
CA LYS A 337 -10.86 4.54 -25.59
C LYS A 337 -11.24 4.27 -27.05
N GLY A 338 -10.34 3.65 -27.82
CA GLY A 338 -10.42 3.52 -29.27
C GLY A 338 -9.33 4.36 -29.94
N ALA A 339 -8.86 3.89 -31.11
CA ALA A 339 -7.73 4.53 -31.79
C ALA A 339 -8.02 5.98 -32.22
N LYS A 340 -9.30 6.33 -32.51
CA LYS A 340 -9.69 7.69 -32.89
C LYS A 340 -9.67 8.63 -31.68
N GLU A 341 -10.21 8.18 -30.55
CA GLU A 341 -10.28 8.92 -29.29
C GLU A 341 -8.90 9.11 -28.66
N ASP A 342 -8.07 8.07 -28.66
CA ASP A 342 -6.69 8.11 -28.16
C ASP A 342 -5.84 9.07 -29.02
N CYS A 343 -6.02 9.02 -30.34
CA CYS A 343 -5.37 9.95 -31.26
C CYS A 343 -5.82 11.40 -31.04
N LEU A 344 -7.12 11.62 -30.84
CA LEU A 344 -7.66 12.95 -30.56
C LEU A 344 -7.14 13.49 -29.22
N ALA A 345 -7.06 12.65 -28.19
CA ALA A 345 -6.51 13.02 -26.89
C ALA A 345 -5.03 13.42 -27.01
N ALA A 346 -4.22 12.67 -27.76
CA ALA A 346 -2.82 12.99 -28.00
C ALA A 346 -2.62 14.35 -28.70
N VAL A 347 -3.41 14.63 -29.75
CA VAL A 347 -3.31 15.92 -30.47
C VAL A 347 -3.88 17.07 -29.62
N SER A 348 -4.95 16.83 -28.86
CA SER A 348 -5.48 17.83 -27.91
C SER A 348 -4.46 18.17 -26.82
N MET A 349 -3.77 17.16 -26.30
CA MET A 349 -2.66 17.32 -25.35
C MET A 349 -1.55 18.18 -25.95
N ALA A 350 -1.12 17.90 -27.19
CA ALA A 350 -0.06 18.67 -27.85
C ALA A 350 -0.46 20.14 -28.06
N ILE A 351 -1.72 20.41 -28.42
CA ILE A 351 -2.25 21.78 -28.54
C ILE A 351 -2.24 22.48 -27.17
N ASP A 352 -2.66 21.81 -26.11
CA ASP A 352 -2.63 22.36 -24.75
C ASP A 352 -1.20 22.62 -24.26
N MET A 353 -0.26 21.71 -24.54
CA MET A 353 1.18 21.89 -24.27
C MET A 353 1.73 23.10 -24.99
N LYS A 354 1.41 23.28 -26.28
CA LYS A 354 1.79 24.46 -27.07
C LYS A 354 1.27 25.76 -26.46
N LYS A 355 0.00 25.79 -26.05
CA LYS A 355 -0.63 26.96 -25.42
C LYS A 355 0.02 27.27 -24.08
N HIS A 356 0.22 26.26 -23.24
CA HIS A 356 0.85 26.43 -21.93
C HIS A 356 2.33 26.84 -22.06
N MET A 357 3.03 26.42 -23.12
CA MET A 357 4.39 26.86 -23.39
C MET A 357 4.50 28.38 -23.53
N LYS A 358 3.51 29.04 -24.16
CA LYS A 358 3.46 30.51 -24.22
C LYS A 358 3.37 31.13 -22.80
N GLU A 359 2.59 30.53 -21.91
CA GLU A 359 2.50 30.98 -20.51
C GLU A 359 3.84 30.83 -19.78
N LEU A 360 4.54 29.70 -19.99
CA LEU A 360 5.86 29.46 -19.40
C LEU A 360 6.92 30.42 -19.92
N GLN A 361 6.93 30.70 -21.23
CA GLN A 361 7.82 31.70 -21.83
C GLN A 361 7.66 33.06 -21.15
N GLN A 362 6.42 33.51 -20.89
CA GLN A 362 6.17 34.78 -20.24
C GLN A 362 6.60 34.78 -18.77
N ARG A 363 6.39 33.67 -18.04
CA ARG A 363 6.89 33.52 -16.66
C ARG A 363 8.41 33.58 -16.61
N TRP A 364 9.10 32.89 -17.51
CA TRP A 364 10.56 32.88 -17.57
C TRP A 364 11.16 34.20 -18.05
N ALA A 365 10.49 34.91 -18.95
CA ALA A 365 10.87 36.27 -19.34
C ALA A 365 10.89 37.22 -18.13
N ASN A 366 9.89 37.13 -17.25
CA ASN A 366 9.83 37.88 -16.00
C ASN A 366 10.94 37.48 -14.99
N GLN A 367 11.51 36.28 -15.15
CA GLN A 367 12.63 35.78 -14.34
C GLN A 367 14.00 36.07 -14.97
N GLY A 368 14.04 36.81 -16.09
CA GLY A 368 15.27 37.25 -16.74
C GLY A 368 15.77 36.38 -17.90
N ILE A 369 15.03 35.33 -18.28
CA ILE A 369 15.37 34.48 -19.43
C ILE A 369 14.88 35.17 -20.71
N ARG A 370 15.81 35.76 -21.46
CA ARG A 370 15.49 36.60 -22.63
C ARG A 370 15.22 35.82 -23.91
N LYS A 371 15.77 34.61 -24.05
CA LYS A 371 15.56 33.76 -25.23
C LYS A 371 14.30 32.92 -25.02
N PRO A 372 13.22 33.11 -25.80
CA PRO A 372 12.01 32.32 -25.65
C PRO A 372 12.31 30.87 -26.04
N LEU A 373 12.01 29.94 -25.14
CA LEU A 373 12.13 28.52 -25.41
C LEU A 373 10.89 28.02 -26.11
N GLU A 374 11.07 27.33 -27.23
CA GLU A 374 9.99 26.79 -28.03
C GLU A 374 10.13 25.27 -28.12
N ILE A 375 9.00 24.58 -28.19
CA ILE A 375 8.96 23.13 -28.32
C ILE A 375 8.63 22.73 -29.75
N ARG A 376 9.28 21.67 -30.21
CA ARG A 376 8.91 20.95 -31.42
C ARG A 376 8.14 19.71 -31.02
N MET A 377 7.13 19.33 -31.79
CA MET A 377 6.26 18.20 -31.46
C MET A 377 6.01 17.33 -32.68
N GLY A 378 6.09 16.01 -32.48
CA GLY A 378 5.85 14.99 -33.50
C GLY A 378 4.86 13.94 -33.01
N ILE A 379 3.86 13.62 -33.83
CA ILE A 379 2.81 12.65 -33.48
C ILE A 379 2.59 11.64 -34.60
N ASN A 380 2.65 10.37 -34.25
CA ASN A 380 2.34 9.28 -35.16
C ASN A 380 1.41 8.25 -34.50
N THR A 381 0.49 7.68 -35.28
CA THR A 381 -0.37 6.58 -34.84
C THR A 381 -0.02 5.34 -35.65
N GLY A 382 0.19 4.21 -34.99
CA GLY A 382 0.56 2.98 -35.69
C GLY A 382 0.69 1.78 -34.77
N TYR A 383 0.88 0.59 -35.37
CA TYR A 383 1.07 -0.65 -34.63
C TYR A 383 2.50 -0.76 -34.10
N CYS A 384 2.67 -0.78 -32.79
CA CYS A 384 3.95 -0.96 -32.11
C CYS A 384 3.86 -2.04 -31.03
N ALA A 385 5.01 -2.54 -30.60
CA ALA A 385 5.10 -3.47 -29.48
C ALA A 385 5.18 -2.66 -28.17
N VAL A 386 4.27 -2.91 -27.25
CA VAL A 386 4.24 -2.31 -25.91
C VAL A 386 4.39 -3.41 -24.87
N GLY A 387 5.19 -3.18 -23.83
CA GLY A 387 5.41 -4.18 -22.79
C GLY A 387 6.62 -3.90 -21.92
N ASN A 388 6.95 -4.85 -21.05
CA ASN A 388 8.19 -4.82 -20.28
C ASN A 388 9.34 -5.32 -21.16
N PHE A 389 10.35 -4.48 -21.36
CA PHE A 389 11.57 -4.81 -22.09
C PHE A 389 12.78 -4.69 -21.16
N GLY A 390 13.82 -5.49 -21.39
CA GLY A 390 15.07 -5.43 -20.64
C GLY A 390 15.53 -6.80 -20.13
N THR A 391 16.27 -6.80 -19.02
CA THR A 391 16.76 -8.01 -18.34
C THR A 391 15.91 -8.31 -17.11
N GLU A 392 16.08 -9.50 -16.50
CA GLU A 392 15.37 -9.84 -15.26
C GLU A 392 15.58 -8.81 -14.13
N ASP A 393 16.77 -8.21 -14.08
CA ASP A 393 17.14 -7.21 -13.07
C ASP A 393 16.72 -5.77 -13.43
N ARG A 394 16.41 -5.50 -14.71
CA ARG A 394 16.05 -4.16 -15.21
C ARG A 394 15.00 -4.25 -16.29
N LEU A 395 13.76 -3.96 -15.91
CA LEU A 395 12.60 -3.93 -16.80
C LEU A 395 12.10 -2.50 -16.97
N ASP A 396 11.98 -2.06 -18.22
CA ASP A 396 11.36 -0.81 -18.62
C ASP A 396 10.06 -1.10 -19.36
N TYR A 397 8.97 -0.48 -18.92
CA TYR A 397 7.70 -0.52 -19.64
C TYR A 397 7.72 0.54 -20.74
N THR A 398 7.89 0.15 -22.01
CA THR A 398 8.17 1.09 -23.10
C THR A 398 7.61 0.60 -24.44
N LEU A 399 7.69 1.46 -25.46
CA LEU A 399 7.28 1.15 -26.82
C LEU A 399 8.48 0.84 -27.72
N LEU A 400 8.37 -0.21 -28.53
CA LEU A 400 9.31 -0.53 -29.60
C LEU A 400 8.60 -0.63 -30.95
N GLY A 401 9.25 -0.11 -31.99
CA GLY A 401 8.82 -0.29 -33.38
C GLY A 401 9.16 0.88 -34.29
N THR A 402 9.01 0.66 -35.59
CA THR A 402 9.24 1.66 -36.64
C THR A 402 8.35 2.90 -36.45
N GLU A 403 7.13 2.72 -35.95
CA GLU A 403 6.17 3.80 -35.70
C GLU A 403 6.61 4.77 -34.60
N VAL A 404 7.38 4.28 -33.61
CA VAL A 404 7.99 5.10 -32.55
C VAL A 404 9.07 5.99 -33.15
N ASN A 405 9.90 5.42 -34.02
CA ASN A 405 10.94 6.17 -34.72
C ASN A 405 10.33 7.23 -35.64
N LEU A 406 9.22 6.94 -36.32
CA LEU A 406 8.54 7.92 -37.16
C LEU A 406 8.08 9.15 -36.37
N ALA A 407 7.48 8.96 -35.19
CA ALA A 407 7.07 10.06 -34.32
C ALA A 407 8.25 10.97 -33.91
N SER A 408 9.37 10.38 -33.49
CA SER A 408 10.60 11.12 -33.17
C SER A 408 11.16 11.86 -34.39
N ARG A 409 11.07 11.28 -35.60
CA ARG A 409 11.53 11.96 -36.82
C ARG A 409 10.62 13.11 -37.23
N LEU A 410 9.31 12.99 -37.00
CA LEU A 410 8.35 14.08 -37.21
C LEU A 410 8.63 15.25 -36.27
N GLU A 411 8.91 14.97 -34.98
CA GLU A 411 9.34 16.00 -34.02
C GLU A 411 10.56 16.75 -34.55
N SER A 412 11.59 16.00 -34.95
CA SER A 412 12.85 16.61 -35.37
C SER A 412 12.72 17.45 -36.65
N ALA A 413 11.75 17.11 -37.50
CA ALA A 413 11.43 17.85 -38.73
C ALA A 413 10.48 19.04 -38.51
N ALA A 414 9.81 19.12 -37.36
CA ALA A 414 8.89 20.19 -37.03
C ALA A 414 9.64 21.52 -36.82
N GLN A 415 9.01 22.62 -37.25
CA GLN A 415 9.46 23.96 -36.92
C GLN A 415 9.23 24.25 -35.42
N PRO A 416 9.95 25.22 -34.83
CA PRO A 416 9.69 25.64 -33.45
C PRO A 416 8.22 26.05 -33.25
N GLY A 417 7.58 25.52 -32.20
CA GLY A 417 6.16 25.74 -31.93
C GLY A 417 5.20 24.97 -32.84
N GLU A 418 5.69 24.10 -33.71
CA GLU A 418 4.87 23.30 -34.63
C GLU A 418 4.54 21.92 -34.07
N ILE A 419 3.33 21.44 -34.38
CA ILE A 419 2.87 20.07 -34.12
C ILE A 419 2.77 19.35 -35.45
N LEU A 420 3.73 18.50 -35.74
CA LEU A 420 3.76 17.74 -36.98
C LEU A 420 3.18 16.33 -36.78
N ILE A 421 2.25 15.94 -37.65
CA ILE A 421 1.53 14.67 -37.57
C ILE A 421 1.66 13.85 -38.85
N SER A 422 1.69 12.52 -38.72
CA SER A 422 1.66 11.61 -39.87
C SER A 422 0.30 11.57 -40.56
N HIS A 423 0.26 11.03 -41.78
CA HIS A 423 -0.99 10.80 -42.52
C HIS A 423 -1.98 9.87 -41.79
N GLU A 424 -1.49 8.86 -41.07
CA GLU A 424 -2.34 7.95 -40.30
C GLU A 424 -3.03 8.70 -39.15
N THR A 425 -2.28 9.51 -38.40
CA THR A 425 -2.82 10.39 -37.36
C THR A 425 -3.84 11.36 -37.96
N TYR A 426 -3.48 12.05 -39.05
CA TYR A 426 -4.38 13.00 -39.74
C TYR A 426 -5.71 12.35 -40.16
N SER A 427 -5.64 11.15 -40.74
CA SER A 427 -6.83 10.43 -41.23
C SER A 427 -7.85 10.14 -40.13
N LEU A 428 -7.40 9.93 -38.90
CA LEU A 428 -8.27 9.68 -37.74
C LEU A 428 -8.94 10.96 -37.21
N ILE A 429 -8.29 12.12 -37.33
CA ILE A 429 -8.73 13.35 -36.64
C ILE A 429 -9.12 14.52 -37.55
N LYS A 430 -8.98 14.40 -38.88
CA LYS A 430 -9.21 15.49 -39.87
C LYS A 430 -10.56 16.21 -39.75
N GLU A 431 -11.58 15.53 -39.21
CA GLU A 431 -12.93 16.05 -39.00
C GLU A 431 -13.05 16.95 -37.76
N LEU A 432 -12.14 16.78 -36.80
CA LEU A 432 -12.19 17.40 -35.46
C LEU A 432 -11.06 18.41 -35.24
N VAL A 433 -9.94 18.26 -35.94
CA VAL A 433 -8.76 19.11 -35.85
C VAL A 433 -8.52 19.81 -37.19
N LEU A 434 -8.15 21.09 -37.13
CA LEU A 434 -7.69 21.82 -38.30
C LEU A 434 -6.22 21.45 -38.54
N CYS A 435 -5.93 20.91 -39.71
CA CYS A 435 -4.59 20.54 -40.12
C CYS A 435 -4.24 21.18 -41.45
N GLU A 436 -3.01 21.64 -41.59
CA GLU A 436 -2.44 22.15 -42.84
C GLU A 436 -1.48 21.11 -43.43
N GLU A 437 -1.49 20.94 -44.75
CA GLU A 437 -0.57 20.03 -45.42
C GLU A 437 0.82 20.66 -45.50
N ARG A 438 1.84 19.94 -45.02
CA ARG A 438 3.26 20.36 -45.09
C ARG A 438 4.02 19.67 -46.22
N GLY A 439 3.35 18.80 -46.95
CA GLY A 439 3.91 18.00 -48.04
C GLY A 439 4.60 16.73 -47.56
N GLU A 440 5.54 16.25 -48.36
CA GLU A 440 6.28 15.02 -48.10
C GLU A 440 7.65 15.31 -47.49
N ILE A 441 7.97 14.64 -46.39
CA ILE A 441 9.22 14.82 -45.67
C ILE A 441 10.03 13.53 -45.79
N GLN A 442 11.29 13.68 -46.19
CA GLN A 442 12.24 12.57 -46.21
C GLN A 442 12.80 12.33 -44.81
N VAL A 443 12.40 11.24 -44.19
CA VAL A 443 12.85 10.86 -42.84
C VAL A 443 13.85 9.71 -42.89
N LYS A 444 14.96 9.87 -42.16
CA LYS A 444 16.04 8.88 -42.12
C LYS A 444 15.53 7.52 -41.63
N GLY A 445 15.76 6.48 -42.42
CA GLY A 445 15.33 5.10 -42.13
C GLY A 445 14.04 4.66 -42.83
N PHE A 446 13.39 5.56 -43.59
CA PHE A 446 12.26 5.24 -44.44
C PHE A 446 12.66 5.40 -45.90
N GLN A 447 12.30 4.41 -46.74
CA GLN A 447 12.62 4.43 -48.17
C GLN A 447 11.75 5.43 -48.94
N HIS A 448 10.49 5.60 -48.53
CA HIS A 448 9.55 6.49 -49.17
C HIS A 448 9.35 7.77 -48.32
N PRO A 449 9.16 8.93 -48.96
CA PRO A 449 8.78 10.15 -48.26
C PRO A 449 7.47 9.95 -47.48
N VAL A 450 7.39 10.56 -46.30
CA VAL A 450 6.18 10.47 -45.45
C VAL A 450 5.41 11.76 -45.57
N LYS A 451 4.12 11.67 -45.90
CA LYS A 451 3.20 12.82 -45.89
C LYS A 451 3.00 13.32 -44.47
N ALA A 452 3.25 14.60 -44.26
CA ALA A 452 3.16 15.26 -42.98
C ALA A 452 2.16 16.42 -43.00
N TYR A 453 1.49 16.62 -41.87
CA TYR A 453 0.50 17.67 -41.68
C TYR A 453 0.85 18.44 -40.41
N ALA A 454 0.61 19.74 -40.39
CA ALA A 454 0.72 20.56 -39.20
C ALA A 454 -0.65 20.64 -38.51
N ALA A 455 -0.76 20.22 -37.25
CA ALA A 455 -1.96 20.38 -36.45
C ALA A 455 -2.00 21.80 -35.85
N ILE A 456 -3.03 22.57 -36.18
CA ILE A 456 -3.16 23.99 -35.80
C ILE A 456 -3.92 24.13 -34.49
N ASP A 457 -5.22 23.80 -34.49
CA ASP A 457 -6.09 23.81 -33.31
C ASP A 457 -7.32 22.89 -33.55
N LEU A 458 -8.09 22.64 -32.50
CA LEU A 458 -9.35 21.91 -32.57
C LEU A 458 -10.39 22.75 -33.32
N ARG A 459 -11.14 22.14 -34.26
CA ARG A 459 -12.17 22.85 -35.04
C ARG A 459 -13.28 23.45 -34.18
N LYS A 460 -13.54 22.89 -33.00
CA LYS A 460 -14.50 23.47 -32.04
C LYS A 460 -14.04 24.85 -31.53
N ASN A 461 -12.73 25.07 -31.39
CA ASN A 461 -12.14 26.34 -30.96
C ASN A 461 -12.19 27.41 -32.07
N LEU A 462 -12.52 27.00 -33.31
CA LEU A 462 -12.70 27.89 -34.47
C LEU A 462 -14.18 28.25 -34.70
N LYS A 463 -15.11 27.36 -34.33
CA LYS A 463 -16.56 27.56 -34.51
C LYS A 463 -17.18 28.49 -33.46
N GLY A 464 -16.58 28.62 -32.30
CA GLY A 464 -16.73 29.79 -31.45
C GLY A 464 -15.40 30.51 -31.50
N ALA A 465 -15.35 31.70 -32.09
CA ALA A 465 -14.13 32.51 -32.06
C ALA A 465 -13.78 32.79 -30.60
N HIS A 466 -12.88 32.00 -30.02
CA HIS A 466 -12.11 32.43 -28.87
C HIS A 466 -11.30 33.63 -29.36
N ARG A 467 -11.82 34.85 -29.12
CA ARG A 467 -11.24 36.10 -29.62
C ARG A 467 -10.03 36.48 -28.75
N TYR A 468 -9.03 35.61 -28.66
CA TYR A 468 -7.76 36.07 -28.13
C TYR A 468 -7.22 37.16 -29.07
N PHE A 469 -6.95 38.33 -28.52
CA PHE A 469 -6.33 39.44 -29.24
C PHE A 469 -4.85 39.46 -28.88
N GLU A 470 -4.00 39.14 -29.85
CA GLU A 470 -2.55 39.08 -29.71
C GLU A 470 -1.92 40.10 -30.66
N HIS A 471 -1.14 41.03 -30.11
CA HIS A 471 -0.36 41.97 -30.90
C HIS A 471 1.04 42.10 -30.30
N ILE A 472 2.07 41.85 -31.11
CA ILE A 472 3.48 41.87 -30.70
C ILE A 472 4.23 42.76 -31.67
N THR A 473 4.93 43.76 -31.14
CA THR A 473 5.86 44.64 -31.85
C THR A 473 7.11 44.86 -31.00
N ASP A 474 8.17 45.45 -31.55
CA ASP A 474 9.38 45.75 -30.79
C ASP A 474 9.06 46.62 -29.57
N GLY A 475 9.28 46.08 -28.36
CA GLY A 475 9.04 46.76 -27.09
C GLY A 475 7.58 46.76 -26.59
N PHE A 476 6.63 46.12 -27.29
CA PHE A 476 5.24 46.02 -26.85
C PHE A 476 4.66 44.64 -27.16
N SER A 477 4.14 43.97 -26.13
CA SER A 477 3.38 42.73 -26.29
C SER A 477 2.05 42.88 -25.57
N PHE A 478 0.96 42.55 -26.27
CA PHE A 478 -0.39 42.60 -25.74
C PHE A 478 -1.09 41.28 -26.04
N TYR A 479 -1.49 40.60 -24.97
CA TYR A 479 -2.24 39.37 -25.01
C TYR A 479 -3.50 39.52 -24.16
N MET A 480 -4.66 39.30 -24.78
CA MET A 480 -5.94 39.35 -24.10
C MET A 480 -6.79 38.15 -24.47
N ASP A 481 -7.08 37.30 -23.48
CA ASP A 481 -8.03 36.20 -23.59
C ASP A 481 -9.44 36.71 -23.28
N THR A 482 -10.26 36.91 -24.32
CA THR A 482 -11.61 37.47 -24.16
C THR A 482 -12.59 36.52 -23.47
N ASP A 483 -12.28 35.23 -23.36
CA ASP A 483 -13.21 34.24 -22.79
C ASP A 483 -13.10 34.12 -21.28
N ARG A 484 -11.96 34.52 -20.71
CA ARG A 484 -11.74 34.56 -19.26
C ARG A 484 -12.20 35.86 -18.62
N ILE A 485 -12.53 36.88 -19.43
CA ILE A 485 -13.03 38.17 -18.93
C ILE A 485 -14.50 38.03 -18.56
N ARG A 486 -14.80 38.18 -17.26
CA ARG A 486 -16.17 38.19 -16.76
C ARG A 486 -16.87 39.48 -17.21
N ASN A 487 -18.17 39.41 -17.51
CA ASN A 487 -18.92 40.56 -18.04
C ASN A 487 -18.79 41.85 -17.20
N TYR A 488 -18.65 41.75 -15.88
CA TYR A 488 -18.51 42.92 -15.01
C TYR A 488 -17.09 43.48 -14.94
N ASP A 489 -16.07 42.73 -15.38
CA ASP A 489 -14.68 43.18 -15.43
C ASP A 489 -14.35 43.88 -16.77
N GLN A 490 -15.21 43.73 -17.79
CA GLN A 490 -15.01 44.31 -19.13
C GLN A 490 -14.87 45.83 -19.11
N ASP A 491 -15.75 46.54 -18.38
CA ASP A 491 -15.71 48.00 -18.30
C ASP A 491 -14.42 48.51 -17.63
N LYS A 492 -13.90 47.77 -16.66
CA LYS A 492 -12.67 48.12 -15.95
C LYS A 492 -11.45 47.93 -16.87
N ILE A 493 -11.40 46.81 -17.58
CA ILE A 493 -10.34 46.52 -18.55
C ILE A 493 -10.35 47.53 -19.68
N LEU A 494 -11.53 47.89 -20.20
CA LEU A 494 -11.67 48.90 -21.27
C LEU A 494 -11.12 50.26 -20.83
N ARG A 495 -11.43 50.72 -19.61
CA ARG A 495 -10.87 51.96 -19.05
C ARG A 495 -9.35 51.92 -18.96
N SER A 496 -8.79 50.84 -18.42
CA SER A 496 -7.34 50.69 -18.31
C SER A 496 -6.63 50.67 -19.68
N LEU A 497 -7.24 50.08 -20.70
CA LEU A 497 -6.70 50.08 -22.06
C LEU A 497 -6.75 51.48 -22.70
N LEU A 498 -7.84 52.22 -22.49
CA LEU A 498 -7.98 53.60 -22.97
C LEU A 498 -6.98 54.54 -22.27
N GLU A 499 -6.80 54.40 -20.95
CA GLU A 499 -5.80 55.15 -20.18
C GLU A 499 -4.37 54.87 -20.68
N ALA A 500 -4.04 53.60 -20.93
CA ALA A 500 -2.76 53.20 -21.49
C ALA A 500 -2.53 53.79 -22.90
N ALA A 501 -3.55 53.78 -23.75
CA ALA A 501 -3.50 54.38 -25.07
C ALA A 501 -3.31 55.90 -25.02
N GLU A 502 -4.01 56.59 -24.12
CA GLU A 502 -3.84 58.03 -23.88
C GLU A 502 -2.43 58.39 -23.41
N HIS A 503 -1.88 57.58 -22.50
CA HIS A 503 -0.53 57.79 -21.98
C HIS A 503 0.54 57.63 -23.08
N LEU A 504 0.38 56.63 -23.96
CA LEU A 504 1.24 56.42 -25.12
C LEU A 504 1.12 57.56 -26.14
N GLN A 505 -0.09 58.09 -26.36
CA GLN A 505 -0.29 59.26 -27.22
C GLN A 505 0.41 60.51 -26.66
N LYS A 506 0.36 60.74 -25.34
CA LYS A 506 1.03 61.89 -24.68
C LYS A 506 2.56 61.78 -24.67
N THR A 507 3.10 60.56 -24.64
CA THR A 507 4.56 60.32 -24.63
C THR A 507 5.19 60.23 -26.02
N ARG A 508 4.38 60.16 -27.08
CA ARG A 508 4.81 60.27 -28.47
C ARG A 508 5.30 61.70 -28.75
N LYS A 509 6.60 61.95 -28.64
CA LYS A 509 7.20 63.20 -29.13
C LYS A 509 7.02 63.28 -30.66
N PRO A 510 6.76 64.49 -31.21
CA PRO A 510 6.55 64.69 -32.64
C PRO A 510 7.78 64.34 -33.48
#